data_AF-A0AAW1Q7X4-F1
#
_entry.id   AF-A0AAW1Q7X4-F1
#
_cell.length_a   1.000
_cell.length_b   1.000
_cell.length_c   1.000
_cell.angle_alpha   90.00
_cell.angle_beta   90.00
_cell.angle_gamma   90.00
#
_symmetry.space_group_name_H-M   'P 1'
#
loop_
_entity.id
_entity.type
_entity.pdbx_description
1 polymer ?
#
loop_
_entity_poly.entity_id
_entity_poly.type
_entity_poly.pdbx_seq_one_letter_code
_entity_poly.pdbx_strand_id
1 'polypeptide(L)'
;MLSTRSLELGGVLEGSSRNSKHQVHEQVRKRDLPESYWDERRHALNARKTQRSSDNKKARKAAQRQAEEAALAGLAANERERVLEEAKQQRIQAHLAQQAKLAEALEHGMCVVVDCSFVEGASPREMHSLAKQLQMSVGLNKRAERPVALTFTSYQGAVREFAVKMGGEQWPVRRVEGATLDSFPAGKVVVLSPDAEEALEALEDDKVYCIGGIVDRTPKKFVTQQFAERAKLGCKRLPIAEYPDLFHEPGGSHSKRHILNINDVLLALLEFRRTGDWRVALDAAIPHRKKQPHEALGKKRRLQAPGERCLDLATGTGLVAIPAAQLVGEGGSVLGQDISAAMLEEAKRKAHQLGLTNIRFQQGDAEQAELAAGSFDVITCSSAIIYLQDVHAALVKVRSWLKPGGRLVFNTPQEPCVQATAMFYSLVADMYNVHLADATAPLATPGKAEQALQTAGYASVQVTTTDEVILAPGLHPEAYSHRMWRTMTSASSPFTPIHEVLTAEQIDQLQPAFLAATTKLAEGMQTANGIENPYVMLWVVGVR
;
A
#
# COMPACT_ATOMS: atom_id res chain seq x y z
N MET A 1 61.54 -19.58 -53.05
CA MET A 1 61.22 -20.68 -53.98
C MET A 1 59.72 -20.82 -54.04
N LEU A 2 59.16 -20.57 -55.22
CA LEU A 2 57.74 -20.68 -55.56
C LEU A 2 57.32 -22.16 -55.60
N SER A 3 56.12 -22.46 -55.11
CA SER A 3 55.28 -23.55 -55.63
C SER A 3 53.84 -23.30 -55.13
N THR A 4 53.01 -22.56 -55.85
CA THR A 4 52.03 -23.06 -56.86
C THR A 4 51.22 -24.27 -56.40
N ARG A 5 49.92 -24.09 -56.17
CA ARG A 5 48.85 -24.51 -57.10
C ARG A 5 47.47 -24.11 -56.58
N SER A 6 46.75 -23.38 -57.44
CA SER A 6 45.30 -23.15 -57.39
C SER A 6 44.57 -24.21 -58.23
N LEU A 7 43.23 -24.24 -58.08
CA LEU A 7 42.19 -24.81 -58.96
C LEU A 7 41.95 -26.35 -58.78
N GLU A 8 40.73 -26.91 -58.67
CA GLU A 8 39.43 -26.53 -59.24
C GLU A 8 38.19 -26.86 -58.37
N LEU A 9 37.09 -26.26 -58.84
CA LEU A 9 35.67 -26.30 -58.49
C LEU A 9 34.99 -27.68 -58.54
N GLY A 10 33.89 -27.82 -57.77
CA GLY A 10 32.73 -28.62 -58.17
C GLY A 10 32.12 -29.49 -57.07
N GLY A 11 30.97 -29.07 -56.54
CA GLY A 11 30.14 -29.94 -55.68
C GLY A 11 29.13 -29.18 -54.82
N VAL A 12 28.05 -28.71 -55.44
CA VAL A 12 26.86 -28.21 -54.76
C VAL A 12 26.14 -29.39 -54.10
N LEU A 13 26.04 -29.39 -52.77
CA LEU A 13 24.94 -30.04 -52.04
C LEU A 13 24.57 -29.21 -50.80
N GLU A 14 23.29 -28.92 -50.71
CA GLU A 14 22.61 -28.15 -49.67
C GLU A 14 22.76 -28.80 -48.28
N GLY A 15 22.95 -27.97 -47.25
CA GLY A 15 23.12 -28.44 -45.87
C GLY A 15 23.19 -27.31 -44.85
N SER A 16 22.04 -26.65 -44.64
CA SER A 16 21.61 -25.93 -43.43
C SER A 16 22.65 -25.21 -42.54
N SER A 17 22.62 -23.88 -42.68
CA SER A 17 22.98 -22.83 -41.71
C SER A 17 22.93 -23.21 -40.23
N ARG A 18 24.04 -23.00 -39.51
CA ARG A 18 24.07 -22.30 -38.20
C ARG A 18 25.50 -21.87 -37.88
N ASN A 19 25.80 -20.63 -38.24
CA ASN A 19 27.05 -19.97 -37.90
C ASN A 19 26.94 -19.30 -36.53
N SER A 20 28.01 -19.44 -35.76
CA SER A 20 28.25 -18.91 -34.41
C SER A 20 28.10 -17.38 -34.31
N LYS A 21 27.34 -16.90 -33.32
CA LYS A 21 27.55 -15.58 -32.68
C LYS A 21 27.27 -15.67 -31.18
N HIS A 22 28.31 -15.94 -30.40
CA HIS A 22 28.36 -15.54 -29.00
C HIS A 22 28.56 -14.02 -28.97
N GLN A 23 27.51 -13.27 -28.66
CA GLN A 23 27.64 -11.88 -28.22
C GLN A 23 27.47 -11.88 -26.69
N VAL A 24 28.60 -11.72 -26.01
CA VAL A 24 28.65 -11.47 -24.57
C VAL A 24 28.04 -10.10 -24.32
N HIS A 25 26.86 -10.04 -23.72
CA HIS A 25 26.29 -8.80 -23.19
C HIS A 25 27.06 -8.42 -21.93
N GLU A 26 27.94 -7.44 -22.05
CA GLU A 26 28.65 -6.82 -20.93
C GLU A 26 27.63 -6.08 -20.04
N GLN A 27 27.38 -6.61 -18.84
CA GLN A 27 26.50 -6.00 -17.86
C GLN A 27 27.17 -4.76 -17.26
N VAL A 28 26.79 -3.57 -17.75
CA VAL A 28 27.19 -2.29 -17.15
C VAL A 28 26.66 -2.22 -15.71
N ARG A 29 27.56 -2.09 -14.72
CA ARG A 29 27.15 -1.99 -13.31
C ARG A 29 26.50 -0.62 -13.11
N LYS A 30 25.43 -0.55 -12.30
CA LYS A 30 24.65 0.69 -12.05
C LYS A 30 25.45 1.91 -11.57
N ARG A 31 26.66 1.68 -11.06
CA ARG A 31 27.61 2.70 -10.58
C ARG A 31 28.25 3.47 -11.75
N ASP A 32 28.26 2.85 -12.92
CA ASP A 32 28.93 3.31 -14.13
C ASP A 32 27.92 3.95 -15.11
N LEU A 33 26.64 4.03 -14.72
CA LEU A 33 25.60 4.68 -15.51
C LEU A 33 25.63 6.20 -15.26
N PRO A 34 25.62 7.02 -16.33
CA PRO A 34 25.63 8.48 -16.20
C PRO A 34 24.36 8.98 -15.49
N GLU A 35 24.46 10.10 -14.76
CA GLU A 35 23.32 10.70 -14.03
C GLU A 35 22.10 10.95 -14.94
N SER A 36 22.33 11.21 -16.23
CA SER A 36 21.29 11.35 -17.26
C SER A 36 20.37 10.13 -17.38
N TYR A 37 20.89 8.91 -17.21
CA TYR A 37 20.10 7.68 -17.20
C TYR A 37 19.11 7.65 -16.01
N TRP A 38 19.57 8.10 -14.84
CA TRP A 38 18.74 8.19 -13.65
C TRP A 38 17.72 9.31 -13.75
N ASP A 39 18.05 10.42 -14.42
CA ASP A 39 17.12 11.49 -14.74
C ASP A 39 16.01 11.02 -15.68
N GLU A 40 16.34 10.37 -16.80
CA GLU A 40 15.34 9.82 -17.74
C GLU A 40 14.41 8.82 -17.05
N ARG A 41 14.96 7.96 -16.20
CA ARG A 41 14.16 6.99 -15.44
C ARG A 41 13.27 7.64 -14.39
N ARG A 42 13.73 8.70 -13.72
CA ARG A 42 12.91 9.52 -12.79
C ARG A 42 11.79 10.22 -13.57
N HIS A 43 12.09 10.79 -14.73
CA HIS A 43 11.11 11.41 -15.62
C HIS A 43 10.04 10.41 -16.07
N ALA A 44 10.43 9.20 -16.50
CA ALA A 44 9.49 8.16 -16.89
C ALA A 44 8.57 7.68 -15.74
N LEU A 45 9.11 7.53 -14.53
CA LEU A 45 8.32 7.17 -13.34
C LEU A 45 7.34 8.28 -12.94
N ASN A 46 7.77 9.54 -12.97
CA ASN A 46 6.91 10.68 -12.68
C ASN A 46 5.83 10.84 -13.75
N ALA A 47 6.16 10.64 -15.03
CA ALA A 47 5.20 10.64 -16.13
C ALA A 47 4.11 9.57 -15.92
N ARG A 48 4.49 8.33 -15.57
CA ARG A 48 3.53 7.25 -15.26
C ARG A 48 2.65 7.56 -14.06
N LYS A 49 3.18 8.17 -13.00
CA LYS A 49 2.40 8.60 -11.82
C LYS A 49 1.40 9.70 -12.19
N THR A 50 1.83 10.70 -12.95
CA THR A 50 0.98 11.79 -13.43
C THR A 50 -0.11 11.26 -14.35
N GLN A 51 0.22 10.35 -15.27
CA GLN A 51 -0.73 9.69 -16.16
C GLN A 51 -1.78 8.93 -15.36
N ARG A 52 -1.37 8.09 -14.41
CA ARG A 52 -2.30 7.35 -13.54
C ARG A 52 -3.20 8.28 -12.73
N SER A 53 -2.67 9.39 -12.20
CA SER A 53 -3.49 10.38 -11.49
C SER A 53 -4.49 11.07 -12.40
N SER A 54 -4.12 11.36 -13.65
CA SER A 54 -5.01 11.90 -14.68
C SER A 54 -6.11 10.90 -15.05
N ASP A 55 -5.75 9.64 -15.28
CA ASP A 55 -6.69 8.58 -15.66
C ASP A 55 -7.68 8.29 -14.53
N ASN A 56 -7.22 8.25 -13.28
CA ASN A 56 -8.10 8.15 -12.11
C ASN A 56 -9.07 9.35 -12.00
N LYS A 57 -8.61 10.57 -12.29
CA LYS A 57 -9.46 11.76 -12.29
C LYS A 57 -10.50 11.72 -13.41
N LYS A 58 -10.13 11.23 -14.60
CA LYS A 58 -11.05 11.02 -15.74
C LYS A 58 -12.09 9.95 -15.41
N ALA A 59 -11.66 8.80 -14.89
CA ALA A 59 -12.54 7.71 -14.48
C ALA A 59 -13.56 8.16 -13.42
N ARG A 60 -13.12 8.93 -12.41
CA ARG A 60 -14.02 9.48 -11.39
C ARG A 60 -15.07 10.42 -11.97
N LYS A 61 -14.67 11.30 -12.90
CA LYS A 61 -15.61 12.20 -13.59
C LYS A 61 -16.59 11.43 -14.49
N ALA A 62 -16.13 10.39 -15.16
CA ALA A 62 -16.98 9.55 -16.00
C ALA A 62 -18.01 8.78 -15.16
N ALA A 63 -17.58 8.16 -14.06
CA ALA A 63 -18.49 7.48 -13.13
C ALA A 63 -19.52 8.45 -12.52
N GLN A 64 -19.10 9.66 -12.14
CA GLN A 64 -20.02 10.69 -11.65
C GLN A 64 -21.07 11.08 -12.70
N ARG A 65 -20.67 11.23 -13.97
CA ARG A 65 -21.60 11.52 -15.06
C ARG A 65 -22.58 10.38 -15.31
N GLN A 66 -22.10 9.13 -15.31
CA GLN A 66 -22.96 7.96 -15.46
C GLN A 66 -23.98 7.85 -14.32
N ALA A 67 -23.57 8.11 -13.08
CA ALA A 67 -24.48 8.14 -11.93
C ALA A 67 -25.51 9.28 -12.04
N GLU A 68 -25.11 10.47 -12.48
CA GLU A 68 -26.02 11.58 -12.77
C GLU A 68 -27.01 11.22 -13.90
N GLU A 69 -26.54 10.60 -14.99
CA GLU A 69 -27.39 10.15 -16.11
C GLU A 69 -28.38 9.06 -15.67
N ALA A 70 -27.94 8.10 -14.86
CA ALA A 70 -28.78 7.04 -14.32
C ALA A 70 -29.86 7.59 -13.37
N ALA A 71 -29.50 8.53 -12.50
CA ALA A 71 -30.44 9.19 -11.59
C ALA A 71 -31.51 10.02 -12.33
N LEU A 72 -31.23 10.45 -13.56
CA LEU A 72 -32.15 11.20 -14.41
C LEU A 72 -32.90 10.31 -15.42
N ALA A 73 -32.59 9.02 -15.48
CA ALA A 73 -33.22 8.08 -16.41
C ALA A 73 -34.72 7.91 -16.08
N GLY A 74 -35.58 7.85 -17.10
CA GLY A 74 -37.02 7.70 -16.92
C GLY A 74 -37.80 8.94 -16.46
N LEU A 75 -37.13 10.00 -15.97
CA LEU A 75 -37.77 11.26 -15.59
C LEU A 75 -38.20 12.09 -16.81
N ALA A 76 -39.33 12.78 -16.70
CA ALA A 76 -39.77 13.76 -17.68
C ALA A 76 -38.82 14.98 -17.71
N ALA A 77 -38.76 15.70 -18.84
CA ALA A 77 -37.78 16.77 -19.05
C ALA A 77 -37.83 17.89 -17.99
N ASN A 78 -39.04 18.29 -17.59
CA ASN A 78 -39.29 19.27 -16.53
C ASN A 78 -38.83 18.79 -15.14
N GLU A 79 -38.90 17.50 -14.88
CA GLU A 79 -38.48 16.89 -13.61
C GLU A 79 -36.96 16.72 -13.56
N ARG A 80 -36.33 16.37 -14.68
CA ARG A 80 -34.86 16.36 -14.83
C ARG A 80 -34.24 17.73 -14.55
N GLU A 81 -34.83 18.79 -15.09
CA GLU A 81 -34.36 20.16 -14.88
C GLU A 81 -34.42 20.56 -13.40
N ARG A 82 -35.51 20.21 -12.70
CA ARG A 82 -35.65 20.45 -11.25
C ARG A 82 -34.60 19.71 -10.44
N VAL A 83 -34.40 18.41 -10.68
CA VAL A 83 -33.40 17.59 -9.96
C VAL A 83 -31.99 18.14 -10.16
N LEU A 84 -31.64 18.53 -11.38
CA LEU A 84 -30.34 19.12 -11.68
C LEU A 84 -30.12 20.47 -10.98
N GLU A 85 -31.11 21.35 -11.00
CA GLU A 85 -31.01 22.66 -10.34
C GLU A 85 -30.99 22.52 -8.81
N GLU A 86 -31.77 21.60 -8.23
CA GLU A 86 -31.72 21.27 -6.81
C GLU A 86 -30.35 20.71 -6.40
N ALA A 87 -29.80 19.75 -7.16
CA ALA A 87 -28.48 19.19 -6.88
C ALA A 87 -27.37 20.25 -6.99
N LYS A 88 -27.45 21.14 -7.98
CA LYS A 88 -26.55 22.28 -8.13
C LYS A 88 -26.68 23.25 -6.94
N GLN A 89 -27.91 23.57 -6.53
CA GLN A 89 -28.17 24.43 -5.40
C GLN A 89 -27.65 23.82 -4.10
N GLN A 90 -27.87 22.52 -3.87
CA GLN A 90 -27.31 21.78 -2.73
C GLN A 90 -25.78 21.82 -2.71
N ARG A 91 -25.11 21.68 -3.86
CA ARG A 91 -23.64 21.79 -3.97
C ARG A 91 -23.16 23.21 -3.62
N ILE A 92 -23.84 24.24 -4.12
CA ILE A 92 -23.52 25.64 -3.79
C ILE A 92 -23.72 25.88 -2.29
N GLN A 93 -24.86 25.45 -1.73
CA GLN A 93 -25.15 25.60 -0.30
C GLN A 93 -24.13 24.85 0.56
N ALA A 94 -23.78 23.60 0.23
CA ALA A 94 -22.75 22.84 0.95
C ALA A 94 -21.37 23.53 0.87
N HIS A 95 -21.03 24.13 -0.27
CA HIS A 95 -19.78 24.88 -0.43
C HIS A 95 -19.76 26.14 0.43
N LEU A 96 -20.84 26.94 0.39
CA LEU A 96 -20.99 28.15 1.20
C LEU A 96 -20.99 27.82 2.69
N ALA A 97 -21.70 26.78 3.10
CA ALA A 97 -21.72 26.30 4.49
C ALA A 97 -20.32 25.87 4.95
N GLN A 98 -19.57 25.12 4.12
CA GLN A 98 -18.19 24.75 4.43
C GLN A 98 -17.28 25.98 4.55
N GLN A 99 -17.43 26.98 3.66
CA GLN A 99 -16.65 28.22 3.73
C GLN A 99 -16.96 29.02 5.00
N ALA A 100 -18.25 29.20 5.33
CA ALA A 100 -18.70 29.90 6.53
C ALA A 100 -18.16 29.21 7.79
N LYS A 101 -18.26 27.89 7.86
CA LYS A 101 -17.73 27.07 8.96
C LYS A 101 -16.23 27.24 9.16
N LEU A 102 -15.45 27.34 8.08
CA LEU A 102 -14.01 27.57 8.16
C LEU A 102 -13.67 29.00 8.54
N ALA A 103 -14.44 29.98 8.07
CA ALA A 103 -14.28 31.38 8.47
C ALA A 103 -14.56 31.56 9.96
N GLU A 104 -15.67 31.00 10.46
CA GLU A 104 -16.01 30.98 11.88
C GLU A 104 -14.90 30.30 12.71
N ALA A 105 -14.40 29.15 12.24
CA ALA A 105 -13.29 28.47 12.91
C ALA A 105 -12.00 29.31 12.92
N LEU A 106 -11.72 30.11 11.88
CA LEU A 106 -10.54 30.99 11.84
C LEU A 106 -10.66 32.21 12.76
N GLU A 107 -11.89 32.61 13.10
CA GLU A 107 -12.19 33.76 13.95
C GLU A 107 -12.30 33.36 15.43
N HIS A 108 -12.98 32.25 15.72
CA HIS A 108 -13.38 31.85 17.08
C HIS A 108 -12.96 30.44 17.48
N GLY A 109 -12.39 29.64 16.56
CA GLY A 109 -12.01 28.26 16.84
C GLY A 109 -10.70 28.15 17.64
N MET A 110 -10.53 26.99 18.30
CA MET A 110 -9.26 26.60 18.94
C MET A 110 -8.09 26.77 17.95
N CYS A 111 -6.99 27.34 18.40
CA CYS A 111 -5.87 27.63 17.51
C CYS A 111 -4.88 26.46 17.43
N VAL A 112 -4.58 26.03 16.21
CA VAL A 112 -3.50 25.10 15.91
C VAL A 112 -2.55 25.78 14.92
N VAL A 113 -1.29 25.90 15.33
CA VAL A 113 -0.23 26.50 14.53
C VAL A 113 0.64 25.42 13.92
N VAL A 114 1.03 25.57 12.66
CA VAL A 114 2.21 24.88 12.10
C VAL A 114 3.32 25.90 11.94
N ASP A 115 4.36 25.77 12.74
CA ASP A 115 5.49 26.69 12.74
C ASP A 115 6.51 26.31 11.66
N CYS A 116 6.61 27.12 10.62
CA CYS A 116 7.47 26.85 9.47
C CYS A 116 8.90 27.40 9.62
N SER A 117 9.30 27.78 10.85
CA SER A 117 10.64 28.32 11.14
C SER A 117 11.78 27.27 11.04
N PHE A 118 11.46 25.98 11.09
CA PHE A 118 12.44 24.88 11.19
C PHE A 118 12.98 24.37 9.83
N VAL A 119 13.02 25.23 8.83
CA VAL A 119 13.37 24.85 7.43
C VAL A 119 14.82 25.10 7.06
N GLU A 120 15.63 25.59 8.00
CA GLU A 120 17.05 25.83 7.77
C GLU A 120 17.78 24.53 7.39
N GLY A 121 18.51 24.57 6.27
CA GLY A 121 19.23 23.42 5.71
C GLY A 121 18.33 22.34 5.08
N ALA A 122 17.02 22.57 4.93
CA ALA A 122 16.13 21.60 4.32
C ALA A 122 16.32 21.52 2.80
N SER A 123 16.33 20.30 2.28
CA SER A 123 16.46 20.06 0.83
C SER A 123 15.18 20.44 0.07
N PRO A 124 15.24 20.68 -1.26
CA PRO A 124 14.04 20.91 -2.08
C PRO A 124 12.99 19.80 -1.99
N ARG A 125 13.41 18.56 -1.72
CA ARG A 125 12.51 17.41 -1.53
C ARG A 125 11.78 17.49 -0.19
N GLU A 126 12.47 17.88 0.88
CA GLU A 126 11.87 18.10 2.20
C GLU A 126 10.92 19.30 2.16
N MET A 127 11.28 20.38 1.46
CA MET A 127 10.39 21.54 1.24
C MET A 127 9.13 21.17 0.46
N HIS A 128 9.25 20.37 -0.61
CA HIS A 128 8.08 19.86 -1.31
C HIS A 128 7.20 18.99 -0.41
N SER A 129 7.80 18.15 0.43
CA SER A 129 7.07 17.31 1.37
C SER A 129 6.39 18.12 2.47
N LEU A 130 7.03 19.17 3.00
CA LEU A 130 6.44 20.11 3.96
C LEU A 130 5.22 20.78 3.34
N ALA A 131 5.36 21.40 2.15
CA ALA A 131 4.24 22.02 1.44
C ALA A 131 3.09 21.03 1.18
N LYS A 132 3.42 19.77 0.89
CA LYS A 132 2.41 18.72 0.71
C LYS A 132 1.70 18.38 2.02
N GLN A 133 2.41 18.28 3.13
CA GLN A 133 1.80 18.04 4.45
C GLN A 133 0.94 19.22 4.88
N LEU A 134 1.36 20.47 4.63
CA LEU A 134 0.51 21.65 4.85
C LEU A 134 -0.79 21.57 4.03
N GLN A 135 -0.70 21.24 2.74
CA GLN A 135 -1.89 21.04 1.89
C GLN A 135 -2.82 19.93 2.44
N MET A 136 -2.24 18.83 2.91
CA MET A 136 -3.01 17.73 3.51
C MET A 136 -3.69 18.17 4.81
N SER A 137 -3.00 18.91 5.67
CA SER A 137 -3.54 19.51 6.89
C SER A 137 -4.73 20.42 6.60
N VAL A 138 -4.65 21.26 5.57
CA VAL A 138 -5.78 22.08 5.10
C VAL A 138 -6.95 21.19 4.68
N GLY A 139 -6.68 20.13 3.92
CA GLY A 139 -7.71 19.18 3.47
C GLY A 139 -8.40 18.45 4.62
N LEU A 140 -7.66 18.09 5.67
CA LEU A 140 -8.22 17.49 6.89
C LEU A 140 -9.10 18.50 7.64
N ASN A 141 -8.61 19.72 7.86
CA ASN A 141 -9.38 20.76 8.56
C ASN A 141 -10.68 21.11 7.81
N LYS A 142 -10.65 21.15 6.47
CA LYS A 142 -11.85 21.35 5.62
C LYS A 142 -12.93 20.29 5.82
N ARG A 143 -12.55 19.05 6.09
CA ARG A 143 -13.47 17.92 6.28
C ARG A 143 -13.86 17.69 7.74
N ALA A 144 -13.18 18.36 8.67
CA ALA A 144 -13.42 18.17 10.09
C ALA A 144 -14.84 18.61 10.48
N GLU A 145 -15.44 17.84 11.39
CA GLU A 145 -16.70 18.22 12.02
C GLU A 145 -16.55 19.50 12.85
N ARG A 146 -15.43 19.63 13.57
CA ARG A 146 -15.07 20.83 14.33
C ARG A 146 -13.69 21.35 13.89
N PRO A 147 -13.62 22.16 12.81
CA PRO A 147 -12.37 22.72 12.33
C PRO A 147 -11.71 23.62 13.40
N VAL A 148 -10.41 23.80 13.25
CA VAL A 148 -9.57 24.66 14.08
C VAL A 148 -9.18 25.92 13.33
N ALA A 149 -8.79 26.97 14.06
CA ALA A 149 -8.15 28.16 13.51
C ALA A 149 -6.73 27.81 13.03
N LEU A 150 -6.63 27.03 11.94
CA LEU A 150 -5.37 26.54 11.41
C LEU A 150 -4.53 27.71 10.89
N THR A 151 -3.37 27.88 11.51
CA THR A 151 -2.47 29.02 11.25
C THR A 151 -1.09 28.52 10.86
N PHE A 152 -0.50 29.08 9.81
CA PHE A 152 0.89 28.82 9.42
C PHE A 152 1.73 30.05 9.74
N THR A 153 2.69 29.93 10.67
CA THR A 153 3.63 30.99 11.04
C THR A 153 4.97 30.76 10.38
N SER A 154 5.79 31.81 10.28
CA SER A 154 7.03 31.80 9.48
C SER A 154 6.78 31.32 8.05
N TYR A 155 5.59 31.61 7.51
CA TYR A 155 5.16 31.22 6.17
C TYR A 155 5.76 32.18 5.13
N GLN A 156 7.06 32.02 4.88
CA GLN A 156 7.83 32.90 4.00
C GLN A 156 8.90 32.14 3.22
N GLY A 157 9.56 32.84 2.29
CA GLY A 157 10.65 32.30 1.46
C GLY A 157 10.29 30.98 0.77
N ALA A 158 11.18 29.99 0.86
CA ALA A 158 11.02 28.70 0.21
C ALA A 158 9.71 27.97 0.59
N VAL A 159 9.25 28.09 1.85
CA VAL A 159 7.99 27.45 2.28
C VAL A 159 6.81 27.98 1.46
N ARG A 160 6.71 29.31 1.36
CA ARG A 160 5.67 29.98 0.58
C ARG A 160 5.80 29.64 -0.90
N GLU A 161 6.99 29.70 -1.48
CA GLU A 161 7.23 29.38 -2.89
C GLU A 161 6.75 27.98 -3.30
N PHE A 162 7.01 26.97 -2.45
CA PHE A 162 6.55 25.61 -2.71
C PHE A 162 5.04 25.45 -2.48
N ALA A 163 4.48 26.12 -1.48
CA ALA A 163 3.05 26.08 -1.19
C ALA A 163 2.20 26.79 -2.27
N VAL A 164 2.66 27.92 -2.83
CA VAL A 164 1.96 28.63 -3.92
C VAL A 164 1.76 27.71 -5.14
N LYS A 165 2.76 26.88 -5.49
CA LYS A 165 2.67 25.88 -6.57
C LYS A 165 1.55 24.85 -6.35
N MET A 166 1.03 24.74 -5.12
CA MET A 166 -0.05 23.85 -4.71
C MET A 166 -1.36 24.60 -4.37
N GLY A 167 -1.47 25.88 -4.75
CA GLY A 167 -2.61 26.74 -4.45
C GLY A 167 -2.60 27.30 -3.03
N GLY A 168 -1.42 27.42 -2.40
CA GLY A 168 -1.22 27.85 -1.01
C GLY A 168 -1.96 29.12 -0.61
N GLU A 169 -2.05 30.09 -1.52
CA GLU A 169 -2.71 31.39 -1.29
C GLU A 169 -4.24 31.28 -1.22
N GLN A 170 -4.82 30.19 -1.73
CA GLN A 170 -6.27 29.96 -1.75
C GLN A 170 -6.72 29.04 -0.60
N TRP A 171 -5.80 28.58 0.24
CA TRP A 171 -6.15 27.73 1.37
C TRP A 171 -6.89 28.56 2.44
N PRO A 172 -8.01 28.07 3.00
CA PRO A 172 -8.73 28.75 4.07
C PRO A 172 -8.00 28.52 5.41
N VAL A 173 -6.87 29.20 5.56
CA VAL A 173 -5.99 29.18 6.73
C VAL A 173 -5.44 30.57 6.97
N ARG A 174 -5.08 30.87 8.21
CA ARG A 174 -4.32 32.08 8.52
C ARG A 174 -2.86 31.85 8.15
N ARG A 175 -2.25 32.80 7.44
CA ARG A 175 -0.83 32.77 7.06
C ARG A 175 -0.16 33.99 7.67
N VAL A 176 0.95 33.78 8.35
CA VAL A 176 1.71 34.82 9.04
C VAL A 176 3.18 34.67 8.64
N GLU A 177 3.79 35.75 8.15
CA GLU A 177 5.22 35.77 7.78
C GLU A 177 6.13 35.77 9.02
N GLY A 178 5.69 36.42 10.11
CA GLY A 178 6.38 36.45 11.40
C GLY A 178 6.34 35.14 12.18
N ALA A 179 7.10 35.09 13.27
CA ALA A 179 7.20 33.94 14.17
C ALA A 179 5.90 33.71 14.95
N THR A 180 5.75 32.51 15.53
CA THR A 180 4.57 32.18 16.34
C THR A 180 4.34 33.16 17.48
N LEU A 181 5.40 33.61 18.15
CA LEU A 181 5.31 34.51 19.30
C LEU A 181 5.00 35.97 18.92
N ASP A 182 5.06 36.32 17.64
CA ASP A 182 4.61 37.64 17.15
C ASP A 182 3.08 37.72 17.12
N SER A 183 2.40 36.57 17.02
CA SER A 183 0.94 36.48 16.88
C SER A 183 0.24 35.94 18.13
N PHE A 184 0.95 35.21 18.99
CA PHE A 184 0.37 34.51 20.12
C PHE A 184 1.18 34.74 21.41
N PRO A 185 0.52 35.10 22.53
CA PRO A 185 1.21 35.25 23.82
C PRO A 185 1.88 33.95 24.26
N ALA A 186 3.13 34.02 24.71
CA ALA A 186 3.92 32.86 25.13
C ALA A 186 3.18 31.94 26.12
N GLY A 187 2.47 32.50 27.11
CA GLY A 187 1.72 31.73 28.12
C GLY A 187 0.52 30.93 27.59
N LYS A 188 0.11 31.18 26.34
CA LYS A 188 -0.95 30.40 25.66
C LYS A 188 -0.40 29.32 24.73
N VAL A 189 0.88 29.39 24.35
CA VAL A 189 1.47 28.47 23.37
C VAL A 189 1.92 27.18 24.04
N VAL A 190 1.45 26.05 23.50
CA VAL A 190 1.88 24.70 23.86
C VAL A 190 2.51 24.06 22.64
N VAL A 191 3.83 23.87 22.67
CA VAL A 191 4.58 23.21 21.60
C VAL A 191 4.38 21.70 21.71
N LEU A 192 3.94 21.10 20.61
CA LEU A 192 3.80 19.66 20.47
C LEU A 192 5.12 19.06 20.00
N SER A 193 5.81 18.37 20.91
CA SER A 193 7.07 17.71 20.63
C SER A 193 6.98 16.23 21.01
N PRO A 194 7.44 15.30 20.15
CA PRO A 194 7.51 13.89 20.52
C PRO A 194 8.52 13.59 21.63
N ASP A 195 9.44 14.53 21.90
CA ASP A 195 10.50 14.38 22.90
C ASP A 195 10.11 14.95 24.29
N ALA A 196 8.97 15.65 24.39
CA ALA A 196 8.49 16.21 25.66
C ALA A 196 8.19 15.11 26.70
N GLU A 197 8.42 15.41 27.97
CA GLU A 197 8.18 14.47 29.07
C GLU A 197 6.67 14.28 29.32
N GLU A 198 5.94 15.40 29.45
CA GLU A 198 4.53 15.41 29.78
C GLU A 198 3.62 15.10 28.58
N ALA A 199 2.65 14.21 28.79
CA ALA A 199 1.61 13.93 27.82
C ALA A 199 0.53 15.03 27.78
N LEU A 200 -0.06 15.22 26.62
CA LEU A 200 -1.23 16.05 26.42
C LEU A 200 -2.49 15.25 26.76
N GLU A 201 -3.11 15.56 27.90
CA GLU A 201 -4.27 14.82 28.42
C GLU A 201 -5.60 15.39 27.91
N ALA A 202 -5.69 16.70 27.75
CA ALA A 202 -6.89 17.38 27.28
C ALA A 202 -6.53 18.56 26.36
N LEU A 203 -7.53 19.02 25.60
CA LEU A 203 -7.42 20.24 24.81
C LEU A 203 -8.23 21.36 25.47
N GLU A 204 -7.54 22.42 25.84
CA GLU A 204 -8.11 23.69 26.29
C GLU A 204 -8.31 24.63 25.08
N ASP A 205 -9.51 25.21 24.94
CA ASP A 205 -9.87 26.09 23.81
C ASP A 205 -9.13 27.45 23.82
N ASP A 206 -8.60 27.90 24.97
CA ASP A 206 -7.87 29.16 25.11
C ASP A 206 -6.36 29.05 24.80
N LYS A 207 -5.86 27.83 24.60
CA LYS A 207 -4.47 27.51 24.25
C LYS A 207 -4.23 27.52 22.74
N VAL A 208 -2.95 27.60 22.38
CA VAL A 208 -2.45 27.55 21.00
C VAL A 208 -1.52 26.34 20.87
N TYR A 209 -1.96 25.32 20.15
CA TYR A 209 -1.16 24.10 19.95
C TYR A 209 -0.24 24.26 18.76
N CYS A 210 1.08 24.29 18.99
CA CYS A 210 2.09 24.55 17.97
C CYS A 210 2.76 23.25 17.52
N ILE A 211 2.60 22.89 16.25
CA ILE A 211 3.25 21.76 15.58
C ILE A 211 4.48 22.29 14.83
N GLY A 212 5.65 21.70 15.06
CA GLY A 212 6.85 22.05 14.28
C GLY A 212 6.68 21.64 12.82
N GLY A 213 6.85 22.59 11.89
CA GLY A 213 6.86 22.40 10.45
C GLY A 213 8.13 21.72 9.93
N ILE A 214 8.48 20.57 10.51
CA ILE A 214 9.71 19.82 10.25
C ILE A 214 9.39 18.62 9.37
N VAL A 215 10.15 18.46 8.29
CA VAL A 215 10.18 17.22 7.53
C VAL A 215 11.64 16.78 7.36
N ASP A 216 12.02 15.74 8.08
CA ASP A 216 13.35 15.17 8.04
C ASP A 216 13.31 13.68 7.65
N ARG A 217 14.32 13.23 6.90
CA ARG A 217 14.47 11.80 6.57
C ARG A 217 15.03 10.99 7.73
N THR A 218 15.88 11.64 8.53
CA THR A 218 16.44 11.11 9.77
C THR A 218 15.96 12.04 10.88
N PRO A 219 15.10 11.56 11.80
CA PRO A 219 14.52 12.42 12.82
C PRO A 219 15.56 13.11 13.68
N LYS A 220 15.49 14.44 13.73
CA LYS A 220 16.32 15.27 14.62
C LYS A 220 15.63 15.34 15.98
N LYS A 221 16.21 14.65 16.98
CA LYS A 221 15.68 14.64 18.35
C LYS A 221 15.79 16.01 19.01
N PHE A 222 14.86 16.29 19.92
CA PHE A 222 14.84 17.43 20.83
C PHE A 222 14.73 18.81 20.16
N VAL A 223 14.58 18.90 18.83
CA VAL A 223 14.58 20.20 18.13
C VAL A 223 13.45 21.11 18.58
N THR A 224 12.21 20.59 18.56
CA THR A 224 11.03 21.39 18.97
C THR A 224 10.94 21.54 20.49
N GLN A 225 11.44 20.58 21.26
CA GLN A 225 11.52 20.69 22.72
C GLN A 225 12.52 21.79 23.14
N GLN A 226 13.74 21.78 22.60
CA GLN A 226 14.74 22.82 22.89
C GLN A 226 14.28 24.20 22.45
N PHE A 227 13.52 24.28 21.36
CA PHE A 227 12.85 25.53 20.97
C PHE A 227 11.88 26.00 22.06
N ALA A 228 11.01 25.12 22.54
CA ALA A 228 10.07 25.44 23.61
C ALA A 228 10.78 25.86 24.90
N GLU A 229 11.84 25.16 25.31
CA GLU A 229 12.64 25.48 26.49
C GLU A 229 13.30 26.86 26.39
N ARG A 230 13.98 27.16 25.27
CA ARG A 230 14.63 28.46 25.04
C ARG A 230 13.63 29.61 25.04
N ALA A 231 12.45 29.37 24.46
CA ALA A 231 11.37 30.34 24.40
C ALA A 231 10.48 30.35 25.67
N LYS A 232 10.77 29.49 26.67
CA LYS A 232 9.99 29.31 27.90
C LYS A 232 8.50 29.06 27.65
N LEU A 233 8.20 28.18 26.70
CA LEU A 233 6.85 27.79 26.30
C LEU A 233 6.46 26.47 26.95
N GLY A 234 5.15 26.23 27.09
CA GLY A 234 4.65 24.90 27.45
C GLY A 234 5.05 23.90 26.36
N CYS A 235 5.44 22.68 26.75
CA CYS A 235 5.80 21.63 25.80
C CYS A 235 5.19 20.30 26.24
N LYS A 236 4.41 19.68 25.36
CA LYS A 236 3.70 18.42 25.61
C LYS A 236 3.89 17.48 24.43
N ARG A 237 3.87 16.17 24.67
CA ARG A 237 3.80 15.14 23.62
C ARG A 237 2.36 14.65 23.48
N LEU A 238 2.00 14.15 22.30
CA LEU A 238 0.77 13.35 22.20
C LEU A 238 0.86 12.15 23.16
N PRO A 239 -0.27 11.68 23.73
CA PRO A 239 -0.28 10.59 24.70
C PRO A 239 -0.10 9.22 24.03
N ILE A 240 0.85 9.12 23.09
CA ILE A 240 1.14 7.92 22.32
C ILE A 240 1.66 6.79 23.24
N ALA A 241 2.51 7.14 24.22
CA ALA A 241 3.14 6.15 25.09
C ALA A 241 2.13 5.48 26.04
N GLU A 242 1.02 6.16 26.31
CA GLU A 242 -0.08 5.74 27.17
C GLU A 242 -1.00 4.72 26.47
N TYR A 243 -0.93 4.60 25.14
CA TYR A 243 -1.64 3.60 24.34
C TYR A 243 -0.65 2.72 23.55
N PRO A 244 0.22 1.96 24.24
CA PRO A 244 1.26 1.17 23.60
C PRO A 244 0.70 0.07 22.68
N ASP A 245 -0.55 -0.32 22.88
CA ASP A 245 -1.26 -1.32 22.08
C ASP A 245 -1.74 -0.81 20.72
N LEU A 246 -1.82 0.51 20.52
CA LEU A 246 -2.07 1.12 19.21
C LEU A 246 -0.83 1.11 18.30
N PHE A 247 0.31 0.62 18.77
CA PHE A 247 1.58 0.61 18.06
C PHE A 247 2.28 -0.74 18.13
N HIS A 248 2.86 -1.14 16.99
CA HIS A 248 3.70 -2.33 16.96
C HIS A 248 4.97 -2.14 16.12
N GLU A 249 6.13 -2.20 16.76
CA GLU A 249 7.45 -2.33 16.11
C GLU A 249 8.35 -3.28 16.91
N PRO A 250 8.78 -4.42 16.33
CA PRO A 250 9.79 -5.28 16.94
C PRO A 250 11.19 -4.94 16.39
N GLY A 251 12.13 -4.61 17.28
CA GLY A 251 13.57 -4.47 16.97
C GLY A 251 14.04 -3.12 16.39
N GLY A 252 13.18 -2.11 16.31
CA GLY A 252 13.57 -0.73 16.00
C GLY A 252 13.93 0.05 17.26
N SER A 253 14.84 1.04 17.14
CA SER A 253 15.12 2.02 18.20
C SER A 253 13.80 2.59 18.73
N HIS A 254 13.57 2.51 20.05
CA HIS A 254 12.43 3.11 20.75
C HIS A 254 12.21 4.58 20.38
N SER A 255 13.23 5.25 19.84
CA SER A 255 13.23 6.65 19.46
C SER A 255 12.42 7.05 18.21
N LYS A 256 11.71 6.13 17.52
CA LYS A 256 10.90 6.46 16.32
C LYS A 256 9.40 6.22 16.48
N ARG A 257 8.96 5.61 17.60
CA ARG A 257 7.54 5.30 17.86
C ARG A 257 6.66 6.55 17.86
N HIS A 258 7.14 7.61 18.51
CA HIS A 258 6.35 8.81 18.84
C HIS A 258 6.31 9.89 17.76
N ILE A 259 7.01 9.71 16.64
CA ILE A 259 7.15 10.75 15.61
C ILE A 259 6.11 10.55 14.51
N LEU A 260 5.16 11.48 14.41
CA LEU A 260 4.10 11.50 13.39
C LEU A 260 4.35 12.62 12.38
N ASN A 261 3.74 12.53 11.19
CA ASN A 261 3.77 13.65 10.25
C ASN A 261 2.92 14.82 10.77
N ILE A 262 3.14 16.02 10.26
CA ILE A 262 2.40 17.24 10.66
C ILE A 262 0.89 17.04 10.51
N ASN A 263 0.46 16.49 9.37
CA ASN A 263 -0.95 16.23 9.09
C ASN A 263 -1.55 15.13 9.99
N ASP A 264 -0.74 14.18 10.44
CA ASP A 264 -1.19 13.10 11.32
C ASP A 264 -1.37 13.63 12.74
N VAL A 265 -0.46 14.51 13.22
CA VAL A 265 -0.63 15.23 14.50
C VAL A 265 -1.90 16.07 14.47
N LEU A 266 -2.13 16.84 13.39
CA LEU A 266 -3.38 17.61 13.25
C LEU A 266 -4.62 16.72 13.25
N LEU A 267 -4.59 15.56 12.58
CA LEU A 267 -5.71 14.62 12.59
C LEU A 267 -6.01 14.12 14.02
N ALA A 268 -4.98 13.82 14.81
CA ALA A 268 -5.17 13.42 16.22
C ALA A 268 -5.88 14.52 17.01
N LEU A 269 -5.47 15.79 16.86
CA LEU A 269 -6.13 16.90 17.54
C LEU A 269 -7.59 17.05 17.11
N LEU A 270 -7.87 16.96 15.80
CA LEU A 270 -9.23 17.09 15.26
C LEU A 270 -10.16 15.98 15.75
N GLU A 271 -9.68 14.73 15.75
CA GLU A 271 -10.47 13.59 16.23
C GLU A 271 -10.66 13.61 17.74
N PHE A 272 -9.66 14.05 18.50
CA PHE A 272 -9.83 14.24 19.95
C PHE A 272 -10.87 15.33 20.25
N ARG A 273 -10.89 16.45 19.51
CA ARG A 273 -11.95 17.47 19.68
C ARG A 273 -13.35 16.96 19.35
N ARG A 274 -13.45 15.96 18.47
CA ARG A 274 -14.72 15.34 18.09
C ARG A 274 -15.19 14.33 19.14
N THR A 275 -14.26 13.58 19.73
CA THR A 275 -14.59 12.39 20.54
C THR A 275 -14.32 12.54 22.03
N GLY A 276 -13.40 13.43 22.42
CA GLY A 276 -12.84 13.47 23.77
C GLY A 276 -11.98 12.25 24.14
N ASP A 277 -11.67 11.37 23.18
CA ASP A 277 -11.01 10.09 23.42
C ASP A 277 -9.71 9.99 22.62
N TRP A 278 -8.59 9.97 23.36
CA TRP A 278 -7.26 9.86 22.75
C TRP A 278 -7.03 8.53 22.05
N ARG A 279 -7.65 7.44 22.50
CA ARG A 279 -7.54 6.14 21.83
C ARG A 279 -8.12 6.22 20.43
N VAL A 280 -9.34 6.76 20.29
CA VAL A 280 -10.00 6.93 18.98
C VAL A 280 -9.22 7.92 18.11
N ALA A 281 -8.76 9.02 18.70
CA ALA A 281 -8.00 10.04 17.98
C ALA A 281 -6.67 9.52 17.42
N LEU A 282 -5.92 8.80 18.25
CA LEU A 282 -4.67 8.17 17.85
C LEU A 282 -4.92 7.02 16.86
N ASP A 283 -5.97 6.23 17.06
CA ASP A 283 -6.37 5.20 16.11
C ASP A 283 -6.90 5.76 14.77
N ALA A 284 -7.22 7.04 14.66
CA ALA A 284 -7.42 7.66 13.35
C ALA A 284 -6.08 8.17 12.76
N ALA A 285 -5.29 8.83 13.58
CA ALA A 285 -4.09 9.58 13.18
C ALA A 285 -2.88 8.71 12.85
N ILE A 286 -2.66 7.61 13.58
CA ILE A 286 -1.47 6.80 13.41
C ILE A 286 -1.54 6.13 12.03
N PRO A 287 -0.51 6.25 11.18
CA PRO A 287 -0.53 5.56 9.88
C PRO A 287 -0.66 4.05 10.07
N HIS A 288 -1.48 3.40 9.23
CA HIS A 288 -1.76 1.96 9.33
C HIS A 288 -0.51 1.07 9.46
N ARG A 289 0.58 1.44 8.76
CA ARG A 289 1.89 0.76 8.86
C ARG A 289 2.52 0.73 10.26
N LYS A 290 2.09 1.64 11.15
CA LYS A 290 2.54 1.77 12.55
C LYS A 290 1.56 1.12 13.55
N LYS A 291 0.28 0.99 13.19
CA LYS A 291 -0.78 0.36 14.01
C LYS A 291 -0.76 -1.14 13.93
N GLN A 292 -0.51 -1.66 12.74
CA GLN A 292 -0.55 -3.09 12.58
C GLN A 292 0.59 -3.69 13.38
N PRO A 293 0.30 -4.68 14.24
CA PRO A 293 1.27 -5.69 14.55
C PRO A 293 2.08 -6.00 13.31
N HIS A 294 3.35 -5.66 13.41
CA HIS A 294 4.34 -6.56 12.86
C HIS A 294 4.17 -7.98 13.47
N GLU A 295 3.17 -8.31 14.31
CA GLU A 295 2.62 -9.64 14.65
C GLU A 295 1.71 -10.29 13.59
N ALA A 296 1.00 -9.57 12.73
CA ALA A 296 0.57 -10.15 11.44
C ALA A 296 1.81 -10.55 10.59
N LEU A 297 2.95 -9.92 10.88
CA LEU A 297 4.30 -10.30 10.46
C LEU A 297 5.15 -10.98 11.56
N GLY A 298 4.58 -11.34 12.72
CA GLY A 298 5.36 -11.60 13.95
C GLY A 298 4.95 -12.90 14.63
N LYS A 299 3.77 -13.42 14.31
CA LYS A 299 3.65 -14.84 14.00
C LYS A 299 4.62 -15.24 12.86
N LYS A 300 4.93 -14.34 11.90
CA LYS A 300 6.02 -14.55 10.92
C LYS A 300 7.45 -14.39 11.47
N ARG A 301 7.67 -13.71 12.61
CA ARG A 301 9.01 -13.58 13.24
C ARG A 301 9.43 -14.80 14.07
N ARG A 302 8.51 -15.71 14.39
CA ARG A 302 8.89 -17.07 14.84
C ARG A 302 9.27 -17.99 13.67
N LEU A 303 9.23 -17.48 12.44
CA LEU A 303 9.44 -18.28 11.24
C LEU A 303 10.75 -17.98 10.53
N GLN A 304 11.54 -16.99 10.94
CA GLN A 304 12.94 -16.81 10.53
C GLN A 304 13.78 -16.40 11.75
N ALA A 305 14.84 -17.14 12.04
CA ALA A 305 15.79 -16.89 13.12
C ALA A 305 17.15 -16.46 12.56
N PRO A 306 17.97 -15.73 13.34
CA PRO A 306 19.35 -15.42 12.96
C PRO A 306 20.11 -16.67 12.53
N GLY A 307 20.84 -16.60 11.42
CA GLY A 307 21.63 -17.72 10.89
C GLY A 307 20.90 -18.69 9.95
N GLU A 308 19.58 -18.58 9.81
CA GLU A 308 18.82 -19.52 8.98
C GLU A 308 18.99 -19.29 7.46
N ARG A 309 18.83 -20.38 6.70
CA ARG A 309 18.73 -20.36 5.24
C ARG A 309 17.27 -20.40 4.83
N CYS A 310 16.81 -19.36 4.14
CA CYS A 310 15.43 -19.22 3.72
C CYS A 310 15.28 -19.25 2.19
N LEU A 311 14.20 -19.84 1.73
CA LEU A 311 13.72 -19.75 0.35
C LEU A 311 12.37 -19.04 0.36
N ASP A 312 12.19 -18.05 -0.51
CA ASP A 312 10.90 -17.40 -0.77
C ASP A 312 10.44 -17.77 -2.18
N LEU A 313 9.50 -18.69 -2.28
CA LEU A 313 8.89 -19.15 -3.53
C LEU A 313 7.82 -18.19 -4.00
N ALA A 314 7.84 -17.87 -5.30
CA ALA A 314 7.03 -16.80 -5.89
C ALA A 314 7.24 -15.46 -5.14
N THR A 315 8.52 -15.09 -4.97
CA THR A 315 8.94 -13.93 -4.15
C THR A 315 8.40 -12.59 -4.65
N GLY A 316 7.98 -12.52 -5.92
CA GLY A 316 7.51 -11.32 -6.57
C GLY A 316 8.53 -10.19 -6.47
N THR A 317 8.10 -9.05 -5.92
CA THR A 317 8.98 -7.88 -5.73
C THR A 317 9.72 -7.89 -4.39
N GLY A 318 9.88 -9.05 -3.77
CA GLY A 318 10.64 -9.29 -2.54
C GLY A 318 9.89 -8.90 -1.26
N LEU A 319 8.56 -9.00 -1.23
CA LEU A 319 7.75 -8.60 -0.07
C LEU A 319 8.12 -9.37 1.20
N VAL A 320 8.41 -10.67 1.05
CA VAL A 320 8.81 -11.55 2.15
C VAL A 320 10.32 -11.75 2.20
N ALA A 321 10.96 -12.02 1.06
CA ALA A 321 12.41 -12.24 1.01
C ALA A 321 13.26 -11.10 1.60
N ILE A 322 12.90 -9.83 1.36
CA ILE A 322 13.69 -8.68 1.84
C ILE A 322 13.65 -8.55 3.37
N PRO A 323 12.46 -8.53 4.02
CA PRO A 323 12.40 -8.60 5.48
C PRO A 323 13.07 -9.86 6.05
N ALA A 324 12.93 -11.02 5.40
CA ALA A 324 13.59 -12.26 5.84
C ALA A 324 15.11 -12.10 5.88
N ALA A 325 15.70 -11.45 4.87
CA ALA A 325 17.14 -11.21 4.81
C ALA A 325 17.62 -10.30 5.96
N GLN A 326 16.80 -9.34 6.40
CA GLN A 326 17.11 -8.52 7.57
C GLN A 326 17.04 -9.33 8.87
N LEU A 327 16.09 -10.27 8.98
CA LEU A 327 15.86 -11.07 10.19
C LEU A 327 16.93 -12.15 10.40
N VAL A 328 17.32 -12.85 9.34
CA VAL A 328 18.34 -13.92 9.45
C VAL A 328 19.75 -13.36 9.66
N GLY A 329 19.96 -12.07 9.37
CA GLY A 329 21.23 -11.38 9.58
C GLY A 329 22.37 -11.94 8.73
N GLU A 330 23.60 -11.50 9.04
CA GLU A 330 24.80 -11.82 8.25
C GLU A 330 25.17 -13.32 8.26
N GLY A 331 24.77 -14.04 9.32
CA GLY A 331 25.00 -15.49 9.42
C GLY A 331 24.00 -16.34 8.62
N GLY A 332 22.92 -15.74 8.11
CA GLY A 332 21.88 -16.43 7.35
C GLY A 332 21.89 -16.04 5.87
N SER A 333 21.00 -16.64 5.09
CA SER A 333 20.90 -16.34 3.66
C SER A 333 19.49 -16.51 3.13
N VAL A 334 19.08 -15.68 2.18
CA VAL A 334 17.77 -15.76 1.52
C VAL A 334 17.90 -15.95 0.02
N LEU A 335 17.16 -16.91 -0.52
CA LEU A 335 16.95 -17.08 -1.96
C LEU A 335 15.50 -16.73 -2.30
N GLY A 336 15.26 -15.68 -3.07
CA GLY A 336 13.95 -15.39 -3.65
C GLY A 336 13.84 -15.97 -5.06
N GLN A 337 12.84 -16.80 -5.33
CA GLN A 337 12.59 -17.36 -6.65
C GLN A 337 11.25 -16.90 -7.22
N ASP A 338 11.23 -16.49 -8.48
CA ASP A 338 10.00 -16.09 -9.18
C ASP A 338 10.10 -16.37 -10.68
N ILE A 339 8.97 -16.66 -11.34
CA ILE A 339 8.93 -16.87 -12.79
C ILE A 339 9.12 -15.54 -13.57
N SER A 340 8.73 -14.41 -12.96
CA SER A 340 8.74 -13.09 -13.57
C SER A 340 10.07 -12.36 -13.39
N ALA A 341 10.85 -12.29 -14.47
CA ALA A 341 12.08 -11.52 -14.53
C ALA A 341 11.87 -10.04 -14.12
N ALA A 342 10.76 -9.43 -14.54
CA ALA A 342 10.44 -8.04 -14.23
C ALA A 342 10.23 -7.79 -12.73
N MET A 343 9.58 -8.73 -12.02
CA MET A 343 9.38 -8.62 -10.57
C MET A 343 10.69 -8.81 -9.81
N LEU A 344 11.53 -9.74 -10.25
CA LEU A 344 12.86 -9.96 -9.68
C LEU A 344 13.80 -8.76 -9.85
N GLU A 345 13.75 -8.06 -10.99
CA GLU A 345 14.54 -6.83 -11.17
C GLU A 345 14.15 -5.73 -10.16
N GLU A 346 12.86 -5.62 -9.85
CA GLU A 346 12.37 -4.71 -8.83
C GLU A 346 12.78 -5.18 -7.42
N ALA A 347 12.72 -6.48 -7.13
CA ALA A 347 13.17 -7.05 -5.86
C ALA A 347 14.67 -6.81 -5.63
N LYS A 348 15.51 -7.09 -6.63
CA LYS A 348 16.96 -6.80 -6.62
C LYS A 348 17.23 -5.31 -6.37
N ARG A 349 16.48 -4.42 -7.02
CA ARG A 349 16.60 -2.97 -6.82
C ARG A 349 16.33 -2.57 -5.38
N LYS A 350 15.25 -3.09 -4.77
CA LYS A 350 14.89 -2.79 -3.37
C LYS A 350 15.93 -3.34 -2.39
N ALA A 351 16.36 -4.59 -2.56
CA ALA A 351 17.39 -5.20 -1.71
C ALA A 351 18.72 -4.42 -1.75
N HIS A 352 19.15 -4.01 -2.95
CA HIS A 352 20.35 -3.17 -3.12
C HIS A 352 20.22 -1.80 -2.44
N GLN A 353 19.04 -1.16 -2.49
CA GLN A 353 18.82 0.12 -1.81
C GLN A 353 18.91 0.02 -0.28
N LEU A 354 18.67 -1.18 0.26
CA LEU A 354 18.79 -1.47 1.68
C LEU A 354 20.18 -2.01 2.08
N GLY A 355 21.11 -2.13 1.12
CA GLY A 355 22.47 -2.62 1.37
C GLY A 355 22.55 -4.10 1.74
N LEU A 356 21.53 -4.90 1.42
CA LEU A 356 21.49 -6.32 1.79
C LEU A 356 22.42 -7.15 0.90
N THR A 357 23.33 -7.89 1.53
CA THR A 357 24.34 -8.75 0.87
C THR A 357 24.02 -10.24 0.98
N ASN A 358 23.14 -10.60 1.90
CA ASN A 358 22.77 -11.98 2.25
C ASN A 358 21.50 -12.47 1.52
N ILE A 359 21.09 -11.80 0.43
CA ILE A 359 19.92 -12.16 -0.37
C ILE A 359 20.29 -12.30 -1.85
N ARG A 360 19.75 -13.34 -2.50
CA ARG A 360 19.86 -13.58 -3.94
C ARG A 360 18.50 -13.81 -4.55
N PHE A 361 18.39 -13.47 -5.83
CA PHE A 361 17.16 -13.63 -6.60
C PHE A 361 17.42 -14.47 -7.84
N GLN A 362 16.60 -15.49 -8.05
CA GLN A 362 16.72 -16.45 -9.15
C GLN A 362 15.41 -16.53 -9.93
N GLN A 363 15.50 -16.45 -11.26
CA GLN A 363 14.34 -16.72 -12.09
C GLN A 363 14.10 -18.23 -12.15
N GLY A 364 12.85 -18.65 -11.98
CA GLY A 364 12.47 -20.05 -12.12
C GLY A 364 11.01 -20.28 -11.81
N ASP A 365 10.47 -21.32 -12.43
CA ASP A 365 9.15 -21.87 -12.10
C ASP A 365 9.27 -22.73 -10.82
N ALA A 366 8.42 -22.45 -9.83
CA ALA A 366 8.42 -23.16 -8.56
C ALA A 366 8.09 -24.66 -8.73
N GLU A 367 7.24 -25.03 -9.69
CA GLU A 367 6.86 -26.43 -9.95
C GLU A 367 8.01 -27.20 -10.62
N GLN A 368 8.86 -26.50 -11.37
CA GLN A 368 9.99 -27.09 -12.09
C GLN A 368 11.34 -26.91 -11.38
N ALA A 369 11.40 -26.14 -10.29
CA ALA A 369 12.65 -25.82 -9.61
C ALA A 369 13.39 -27.09 -9.10
N GLU A 370 14.69 -27.18 -9.36
CA GLU A 370 15.53 -28.28 -8.86
C GLU A 370 16.48 -27.74 -7.80
N LEU A 371 16.02 -27.74 -6.55
CA LEU A 371 16.79 -27.27 -5.39
C LEU A 371 17.33 -28.45 -4.60
N ALA A 372 18.49 -28.25 -3.96
CA ALA A 372 19.14 -29.29 -3.17
C ALA A 372 18.24 -29.73 -2.00
N ALA A 373 18.10 -31.05 -1.81
CA ALA A 373 17.35 -31.61 -0.70
C ALA A 373 17.97 -31.19 0.65
N GLY A 374 17.12 -30.94 1.65
CA GLY A 374 17.58 -30.63 3.01
C GLY A 374 18.44 -29.37 3.13
N SER A 375 18.22 -28.36 2.29
CA SER A 375 19.09 -27.19 2.21
C SER A 375 18.56 -25.94 2.91
N PHE A 376 17.26 -25.87 3.19
CA PHE A 376 16.60 -24.71 3.79
C PHE A 376 16.03 -25.00 5.18
N ASP A 377 16.21 -24.07 6.09
CA ASP A 377 15.57 -24.09 7.41
C ASP A 377 14.10 -23.64 7.29
N VAL A 378 13.81 -22.75 6.33
CA VAL A 378 12.50 -22.13 6.14
C VAL A 378 12.21 -21.96 4.66
N ILE A 379 10.99 -22.31 4.26
CA ILE A 379 10.47 -21.98 2.92
C ILE A 379 9.19 -21.17 3.09
N THR A 380 9.09 -20.04 2.42
CA THR A 380 7.89 -19.19 2.38
C THR A 380 7.26 -19.21 1.00
N CYS A 381 5.93 -19.17 0.92
CA CYS A 381 5.19 -18.96 -0.32
C CYS A 381 3.96 -18.09 -0.04
N SER A 382 4.09 -16.77 -0.15
CA SER A 382 3.02 -15.83 0.20
C SER A 382 2.14 -15.53 -1.00
N SER A 383 0.83 -15.75 -0.86
CA SER A 383 -0.20 -15.37 -1.83
C SER A 383 -0.03 -16.00 -3.21
N ALA A 384 0.66 -17.13 -3.30
CA ALA A 384 0.97 -17.78 -4.57
C ALA A 384 0.77 -19.30 -4.60
N ILE A 385 0.62 -19.95 -3.45
CA ILE A 385 0.49 -21.41 -3.37
C ILE A 385 -0.72 -21.94 -4.17
N ILE A 386 -1.78 -21.13 -4.27
CA ILE A 386 -3.01 -21.43 -5.01
C ILE A 386 -2.85 -21.35 -6.53
N TYR A 387 -1.75 -20.79 -7.03
CA TYR A 387 -1.48 -20.66 -8.46
C TYR A 387 -0.61 -21.81 -9.00
N LEU A 388 -0.24 -22.77 -8.15
CA LEU A 388 0.45 -23.98 -8.57
C LEU A 388 -0.55 -24.97 -9.15
N GLN A 389 -0.21 -25.61 -10.27
CA GLN A 389 -1.11 -26.54 -10.95
C GLN A 389 -1.32 -27.81 -10.13
N ASP A 390 -0.25 -28.38 -9.57
CA ASP A 390 -0.31 -29.54 -8.67
C ASP A 390 0.20 -29.17 -7.27
N VAL A 391 -0.73 -28.67 -6.45
CA VAL A 391 -0.45 -28.27 -5.06
C VAL A 391 0.13 -29.44 -4.25
N HIS A 392 -0.34 -30.67 -4.44
CA HIS A 392 0.15 -31.81 -3.67
C HIS A 392 1.60 -32.16 -4.05
N ALA A 393 1.89 -32.28 -5.34
CA ALA A 393 3.26 -32.52 -5.82
C ALA A 393 4.20 -31.40 -5.38
N ALA A 394 3.75 -30.14 -5.44
CA ALA A 394 4.52 -29.00 -4.95
C ALA A 394 4.81 -29.11 -3.44
N LEU A 395 3.83 -29.44 -2.61
CA LEU A 395 4.02 -29.60 -1.16
C LEU A 395 5.05 -30.70 -0.84
N VAL A 396 5.00 -31.84 -1.55
CA VAL A 396 5.98 -32.94 -1.43
C VAL A 396 7.38 -32.47 -1.83
N LYS A 397 7.48 -31.75 -2.96
CA LYS A 397 8.76 -31.23 -3.46
C LYS A 397 9.38 -30.22 -2.50
N VAL A 398 8.59 -29.26 -2.04
CA VAL A 398 8.98 -28.25 -1.05
C VAL A 398 9.46 -28.91 0.25
N ARG A 399 8.76 -29.94 0.71
CA ARG A 399 9.17 -30.71 1.89
C ARG A 399 10.56 -31.32 1.70
N SER A 400 10.87 -31.83 0.51
CA SER A 400 12.18 -32.45 0.22
C SER A 400 13.35 -31.46 0.36
N TRP A 401 13.12 -30.16 0.13
CA TRP A 401 14.12 -29.10 0.23
C TRP A 401 14.35 -28.61 1.66
N LEU A 402 13.39 -28.82 2.57
CA LEU A 402 13.53 -28.46 3.98
C LEU A 402 14.52 -29.37 4.70
N LYS A 403 15.35 -28.85 5.60
CA LYS A 403 16.10 -29.65 6.57
C LYS A 403 15.15 -30.42 7.50
N PRO A 404 15.58 -31.51 8.16
CA PRO A 404 14.81 -32.08 9.28
C PRO A 404 14.46 -31.01 10.32
N GLY A 405 13.19 -30.88 10.70
CA GLY A 405 12.72 -29.80 11.58
C GLY A 405 12.58 -28.43 10.91
N GLY A 406 12.90 -28.31 9.63
CA GLY A 406 12.64 -27.13 8.82
C GLY A 406 11.14 -26.94 8.56
N ARG A 407 10.74 -25.72 8.19
CA ARG A 407 9.31 -25.34 8.10
C ARG A 407 8.93 -24.69 6.77
N LEU A 408 7.79 -25.10 6.23
CA LEU A 408 7.06 -24.41 5.17
C LEU A 408 6.05 -23.46 5.79
N VAL A 409 5.98 -22.24 5.26
CA VAL A 409 5.03 -21.20 5.66
C VAL A 409 4.34 -20.63 4.43
N PHE A 410 3.02 -20.63 4.41
CA PHE A 410 2.27 -19.97 3.36
C PHE A 410 0.97 -19.40 3.90
N ASN A 411 0.30 -18.61 3.06
CA ASN A 411 -1.07 -18.20 3.29
C ASN A 411 -1.93 -18.48 2.07
N THR A 412 -3.21 -18.75 2.33
CA THR A 412 -4.20 -19.04 1.31
C THR A 412 -5.56 -18.56 1.78
N PRO A 413 -6.36 -17.90 0.92
CA PRO A 413 -7.67 -17.43 1.34
C PRO A 413 -8.58 -18.64 1.61
N GLN A 414 -9.42 -18.54 2.64
CA GLN A 414 -10.43 -19.54 2.93
C GLN A 414 -11.57 -19.43 1.92
N GLU A 415 -12.14 -20.55 1.48
CA GLU A 415 -13.33 -20.58 0.64
C GLU A 415 -14.57 -20.11 1.43
N PRO A 416 -15.40 -19.20 0.87
CA PRO A 416 -15.19 -18.47 -0.39
C PRO A 416 -14.22 -17.29 -0.21
N CYS A 417 -13.13 -17.30 -0.98
CA CYS A 417 -12.01 -16.34 -0.93
C CYS A 417 -12.45 -14.89 -1.19
N VAL A 418 -13.34 -14.73 -2.17
CA VAL A 418 -13.98 -13.47 -2.54
C VAL A 418 -15.43 -13.80 -2.88
N GLN A 419 -16.37 -13.22 -2.14
CA GLN A 419 -17.81 -13.49 -2.30
C GLN A 419 -18.28 -13.29 -3.75
N ALA A 420 -17.78 -12.26 -4.44
CA ALA A 420 -18.08 -12.03 -5.86
C ALA A 420 -17.55 -13.14 -6.80
N THR A 421 -16.43 -13.78 -6.48
CA THR A 421 -15.90 -14.93 -7.27
C THR A 421 -16.78 -16.16 -7.08
N ALA A 422 -17.18 -16.45 -5.83
CA ALA A 422 -18.12 -17.54 -5.56
C ALA A 422 -19.46 -17.33 -6.29
N MET A 423 -19.99 -16.10 -6.26
CA MET A 423 -21.19 -15.74 -7.02
C MET A 423 -21.02 -15.93 -8.53
N PHE A 424 -19.85 -15.61 -9.08
CA PHE A 424 -19.54 -15.87 -10.49
C PHE A 424 -19.63 -17.37 -10.80
N TYR A 425 -19.00 -18.21 -9.98
CA TYR A 425 -18.98 -19.67 -10.17
C TYR A 425 -20.38 -20.28 -10.04
N SER A 426 -21.15 -19.86 -9.04
CA SER A 426 -22.54 -20.29 -8.88
C SER A 426 -23.40 -19.91 -10.08
N LEU A 427 -23.31 -18.67 -10.57
CA LEU A 427 -24.09 -18.24 -11.73
C LEU A 427 -23.73 -19.02 -13.01
N VAL A 428 -22.44 -19.29 -13.24
CA VAL A 428 -22.00 -20.10 -14.39
C VAL A 428 -22.53 -21.54 -14.28
N ALA A 429 -22.50 -22.13 -13.09
CA ALA A 429 -23.06 -23.46 -12.84
C ALA A 429 -24.59 -23.47 -13.04
N ASP A 430 -25.30 -22.51 -12.49
CA ASP A 430 -26.77 -22.44 -12.55
C ASP A 430 -27.29 -22.18 -13.96
N MET A 431 -26.62 -21.31 -14.73
CA MET A 431 -27.06 -20.92 -16.07
C MET A 431 -26.63 -21.90 -17.16
N TYR A 432 -25.47 -22.55 -17.01
CA TYR A 432 -24.85 -23.33 -18.09
C TYR A 432 -24.43 -24.75 -17.68
N ASN A 433 -24.63 -25.15 -16.42
CA ASN A 433 -24.18 -26.45 -15.88
C ASN A 433 -22.67 -26.68 -16.07
N VAL A 434 -21.89 -25.59 -15.98
CA VAL A 434 -20.42 -25.61 -16.08
C VAL A 434 -19.83 -25.36 -14.70
N HIS A 435 -19.02 -26.29 -14.22
CA HIS A 435 -18.33 -26.16 -12.94
C HIS A 435 -16.90 -25.66 -13.15
N LEU A 436 -16.63 -24.44 -12.70
CA LEU A 436 -15.31 -23.84 -12.75
C LEU A 436 -14.47 -24.34 -11.57
N ALA A 437 -13.21 -24.66 -11.82
CA ALA A 437 -12.29 -25.05 -10.76
C ALA A 437 -11.92 -23.83 -9.90
N ASP A 438 -12.12 -23.93 -8.59
CA ASP A 438 -11.61 -22.97 -7.62
C ASP A 438 -10.15 -23.32 -7.29
N ALA A 439 -9.23 -22.43 -7.64
CA ALA A 439 -7.80 -22.55 -7.38
C ALA A 439 -7.47 -22.68 -5.87
N THR A 440 -8.36 -22.22 -4.99
CA THR A 440 -8.23 -22.34 -3.54
C THR A 440 -8.71 -23.69 -3.01
N ALA A 441 -9.51 -24.44 -3.78
CA ALA A 441 -10.20 -25.66 -3.33
C ALA A 441 -9.31 -26.68 -2.60
N PRO A 442 -8.05 -26.94 -3.02
CA PRO A 442 -7.18 -27.90 -2.32
C PRO A 442 -6.79 -27.47 -0.89
N LEU A 443 -6.79 -26.17 -0.61
CA LEU A 443 -6.34 -25.57 0.65
C LEU A 443 -7.42 -24.66 1.27
N ALA A 444 -8.67 -24.83 0.83
CA ALA A 444 -9.78 -23.88 1.03
C ALA A 444 -10.28 -23.76 2.48
N THR A 445 -9.93 -24.68 3.37
CA THR A 445 -10.35 -24.65 4.79
C THR A 445 -9.18 -25.10 5.67
N PRO A 446 -9.20 -24.80 6.99
CA PRO A 446 -8.17 -25.29 7.90
C PRO A 446 -7.96 -26.80 7.81
N GLY A 447 -9.04 -27.59 7.83
CA GLY A 447 -8.96 -29.05 7.72
C GLY A 447 -8.40 -29.54 6.39
N LYS A 448 -8.77 -28.92 5.27
CA LYS A 448 -8.21 -29.26 3.95
C LYS A 448 -6.71 -28.95 3.87
N ALA A 449 -6.30 -27.79 4.39
CA ALA A 449 -4.89 -27.41 4.45
C ALA A 449 -4.06 -28.36 5.34
N GLU A 450 -4.59 -28.73 6.51
CA GLU A 450 -3.97 -29.74 7.39
C GLU A 450 -3.81 -31.08 6.69
N GLN A 451 -4.88 -31.59 6.09
CA GLN A 451 -4.88 -32.86 5.38
C GLN A 451 -3.90 -32.87 4.20
N ALA A 452 -3.86 -31.78 3.41
CA ALA A 452 -2.94 -31.66 2.28
C ALA A 452 -1.48 -31.77 2.71
N LEU A 453 -1.10 -31.10 3.80
CA LEU A 453 0.27 -31.17 4.33
C LEU A 453 0.58 -32.52 4.99
N GLN A 454 -0.37 -33.11 5.70
CA GLN A 454 -0.19 -34.45 6.27
C GLN A 454 0.03 -35.50 5.17
N THR A 455 -0.76 -35.43 4.09
CA THR A 455 -0.62 -36.32 2.92
C THR A 455 0.73 -36.12 2.22
N ALA A 456 1.20 -34.87 2.15
CA ALA A 456 2.54 -34.54 1.65
C ALA A 456 3.70 -34.93 2.61
N GLY A 457 3.38 -35.49 3.79
CA GLY A 457 4.33 -36.07 4.74
C GLY A 457 4.90 -35.11 5.79
N TYR A 458 4.34 -33.92 5.98
CA TYR A 458 4.77 -33.01 7.05
C TYR A 458 4.43 -33.59 8.43
N ALA A 459 5.39 -33.55 9.37
CA ALA A 459 5.28 -34.19 10.68
C ALA A 459 4.30 -33.47 11.63
N SER A 460 4.21 -32.14 11.54
CA SER A 460 3.23 -31.36 12.27
C SER A 460 2.74 -30.20 11.43
N VAL A 461 1.44 -29.89 11.54
CA VAL A 461 0.80 -28.79 10.81
C VAL A 461 0.07 -27.90 11.81
N GLN A 462 0.21 -26.59 11.63
CA GLN A 462 -0.54 -25.58 12.36
C GLN A 462 -1.23 -24.67 11.36
N VAL A 463 -2.53 -24.48 11.55
CA VAL A 463 -3.32 -23.53 10.78
C VAL A 463 -3.93 -22.50 11.73
N THR A 464 -3.80 -21.23 11.36
CA THR A 464 -4.48 -20.12 12.06
C THR A 464 -5.19 -19.24 11.06
N THR A 465 -6.26 -18.60 11.47
CA THR A 465 -7.06 -17.71 10.62
C THR A 465 -6.86 -16.25 11.05
N THR A 466 -6.95 -15.33 10.08
CA THR A 466 -7.15 -13.90 10.34
C THR A 466 -8.30 -13.38 9.50
N ASP A 467 -9.10 -12.48 10.09
CA ASP A 467 -10.08 -11.70 9.35
C ASP A 467 -9.34 -10.55 8.65
N GLU A 468 -9.48 -10.48 7.34
CA GLU A 468 -8.81 -9.52 6.48
C GLU A 468 -9.85 -8.74 5.66
N VAL A 469 -9.46 -7.57 5.14
CA VAL A 469 -10.34 -6.75 4.32
C VAL A 469 -9.63 -6.36 3.03
N ILE A 470 -10.23 -6.69 1.88
CA ILE A 470 -9.82 -6.13 0.59
C ILE A 470 -10.48 -4.77 0.46
N LEU A 471 -9.70 -3.70 0.69
CA LEU A 471 -10.17 -2.35 0.48
C LEU A 471 -10.13 -1.99 -1.01
N ALA A 472 -11.25 -1.50 -1.50
CA ALA A 472 -11.44 -0.91 -2.82
C ALA A 472 -11.72 0.60 -2.64
N PRO A 473 -10.68 1.45 -2.46
CA PRO A 473 -10.87 2.81 -2.00
C PRO A 473 -11.63 3.65 -3.02
N GLY A 474 -12.66 4.36 -2.55
CA GLY A 474 -13.47 5.28 -3.37
C GLY A 474 -14.26 4.62 -4.49
N LEU A 475 -14.42 3.29 -4.48
CA LEU A 475 -15.35 2.58 -5.35
C LEU A 475 -16.75 2.57 -4.73
N HIS A 476 -17.76 2.72 -5.59
CA HIS A 476 -19.17 2.48 -5.28
C HIS A 476 -19.60 1.09 -5.77
N PRO A 477 -20.77 0.56 -5.34
CA PRO A 477 -21.13 -0.84 -5.56
C PRO A 477 -21.14 -1.26 -7.03
N GLU A 478 -21.72 -0.45 -7.92
CA GLU A 478 -21.75 -0.72 -9.37
C GLU A 478 -20.35 -0.75 -9.99
N ALA A 479 -19.49 0.22 -9.64
CA ALA A 479 -18.12 0.27 -10.13
C ALA A 479 -17.27 -0.93 -9.65
N TYR A 480 -17.56 -1.42 -8.44
CA TYR A 480 -16.97 -2.65 -7.92
C TYR A 480 -17.41 -3.87 -8.74
N SER A 481 -18.71 -4.02 -9.01
CA SER A 481 -19.26 -5.11 -9.84
C SER A 481 -18.63 -5.17 -11.23
N HIS A 482 -18.52 -4.02 -11.91
CA HIS A 482 -17.85 -3.95 -13.21
C HIS A 482 -16.36 -4.29 -13.16
N ARG A 483 -15.67 -3.90 -12.08
CA ARG A 483 -14.26 -4.29 -11.86
C ARG A 483 -14.15 -5.81 -11.68
N MET A 484 -15.04 -6.41 -10.89
CA MET A 484 -15.06 -7.85 -10.69
C MET A 484 -15.37 -8.59 -11.98
N TRP A 485 -16.35 -8.13 -12.77
CA TRP A 485 -16.66 -8.69 -14.08
C TRP A 485 -15.44 -8.72 -15.00
N ARG A 486 -14.75 -7.59 -15.15
CA ARG A 486 -13.52 -7.50 -15.96
C ARG A 486 -12.43 -8.41 -15.45
N THR A 487 -12.34 -8.62 -14.13
CA THR A 487 -11.33 -9.50 -13.53
C THR A 487 -11.63 -10.95 -13.87
N MET A 488 -12.88 -11.39 -13.73
CA MET A 488 -13.29 -12.78 -14.00
C MET A 488 -13.25 -13.13 -15.49
N THR A 489 -13.51 -12.15 -16.36
CA THR A 489 -13.56 -12.36 -17.83
C THR A 489 -12.26 -12.01 -18.55
N SER A 490 -11.25 -11.51 -17.84
CA SER A 490 -9.95 -11.20 -18.44
C SER A 490 -9.24 -12.47 -18.92
N ALA A 491 -8.63 -12.41 -20.10
CA ALA A 491 -7.71 -13.45 -20.58
C ALA A 491 -6.45 -13.59 -19.69
N SER A 492 -6.17 -12.59 -18.84
CA SER A 492 -5.08 -12.63 -17.85
C SER A 492 -5.57 -13.01 -16.43
N SER A 493 -6.80 -13.50 -16.32
CA SER A 493 -7.33 -14.03 -15.05
C SER A 493 -6.45 -15.20 -14.59
N PRO A 494 -6.04 -15.25 -13.30
CA PRO A 494 -5.34 -16.41 -12.77
C PRO A 494 -6.27 -17.59 -12.47
N PHE A 495 -7.57 -17.45 -12.76
CA PHE A 495 -8.58 -18.48 -12.63
C PHE A 495 -8.89 -19.11 -14.00
N THR A 496 -9.66 -20.21 -14.03
CA THR A 496 -10.09 -20.88 -15.27
C THR A 496 -10.49 -19.85 -16.35
N PRO A 497 -9.82 -19.82 -17.51
CA PRO A 497 -10.12 -18.85 -18.55
C PRO A 497 -11.54 -19.04 -19.08
N ILE A 498 -12.44 -18.11 -18.74
CA ILE A 498 -13.88 -18.31 -19.01
C ILE A 498 -14.21 -18.48 -20.51
N HIS A 499 -13.38 -17.92 -21.38
CA HIS A 499 -13.53 -18.01 -22.84
C HIS A 499 -13.15 -19.39 -23.42
N GLU A 500 -12.49 -20.24 -22.63
CA GLU A 500 -12.23 -21.64 -23.01
C GLU A 500 -13.42 -22.56 -22.68
N VAL A 501 -14.34 -22.10 -21.83
CA VAL A 501 -15.46 -22.91 -21.30
C VAL A 501 -16.84 -22.38 -21.66
N LEU A 502 -16.98 -21.09 -21.96
CA LEU A 502 -18.23 -20.45 -22.40
C LEU A 502 -18.04 -19.73 -23.73
N THR A 503 -19.08 -19.70 -24.56
CA THR A 503 -19.11 -18.91 -25.80
C THR A 503 -19.24 -17.41 -25.49
N ALA A 504 -18.88 -16.56 -26.47
CA ALA A 504 -19.05 -15.11 -26.32
C ALA A 504 -20.51 -14.71 -26.01
N GLU A 505 -21.47 -15.39 -26.64
CA GLU A 505 -22.90 -15.16 -26.39
C GLU A 505 -23.31 -15.54 -24.96
N GLN A 506 -22.80 -16.66 -24.43
CA GLN A 506 -23.04 -17.06 -23.05
C GLN A 506 -22.41 -16.07 -22.05
N ILE A 507 -21.21 -15.57 -22.35
CA ILE A 507 -20.55 -14.55 -21.52
C ILE A 507 -21.38 -13.24 -21.51
N ASP A 508 -21.90 -12.81 -22.66
CA ASP A 508 -22.75 -11.61 -22.75
C ASP A 508 -24.07 -11.79 -21.98
N GLN A 509 -24.68 -12.98 -22.02
CA GLN A 509 -25.90 -13.30 -21.28
C GLN A 509 -25.67 -13.43 -19.76
N LEU A 510 -24.50 -13.87 -19.33
CA LEU A 510 -24.10 -13.96 -17.91
C LEU A 510 -23.92 -12.58 -17.27
N GLN A 511 -23.48 -11.59 -18.06
CA GLN A 511 -23.05 -10.29 -17.54
C GLN A 511 -24.12 -9.56 -16.71
N PRO A 512 -25.38 -9.40 -17.17
CA PRO A 512 -26.38 -8.65 -16.41
C PRO A 512 -26.71 -9.30 -15.07
N ALA A 513 -26.83 -10.63 -15.05
CA ALA A 513 -27.09 -11.40 -13.82
C ALA A 513 -25.95 -11.24 -12.81
N PHE A 514 -24.71 -11.35 -13.28
CA PHE A 514 -23.53 -11.16 -12.44
C PHE A 514 -23.44 -9.74 -11.89
N LEU A 515 -23.60 -8.72 -12.73
CA LEU A 515 -23.52 -7.31 -12.31
C LEU A 515 -24.60 -6.96 -11.29
N ALA A 516 -25.85 -7.41 -11.50
CA ALA A 516 -26.93 -7.18 -10.54
C ALA A 516 -26.62 -7.83 -9.18
N ALA A 517 -26.23 -9.10 -9.20
CA ALA A 517 -25.98 -9.86 -7.97
C ALA A 517 -24.78 -9.29 -7.18
N THR A 518 -23.67 -8.97 -7.87
CA THR A 518 -22.48 -8.39 -7.23
C THR A 518 -22.65 -6.93 -6.80
N THR A 519 -23.55 -6.17 -7.43
CA THR A 519 -23.86 -4.80 -7.00
C THR A 519 -24.59 -4.83 -5.66
N LYS A 520 -25.60 -5.70 -5.55
CA LYS A 520 -26.32 -5.93 -4.30
C LYS A 520 -25.39 -6.41 -3.18
N LEU A 521 -24.44 -7.29 -3.50
CA LEU A 521 -23.40 -7.71 -2.56
C LEU A 521 -22.57 -6.50 -2.08
N ALA A 522 -22.13 -5.66 -3.02
CA ALA A 522 -21.27 -4.53 -2.73
C ALA A 522 -21.97 -3.39 -1.96
N GLU A 523 -23.29 -3.25 -2.08
CA GLU A 523 -24.08 -2.35 -1.23
C GLU A 523 -23.92 -2.70 0.26
N GLY A 524 -23.88 -4.00 0.60
CA GLY A 524 -23.64 -4.47 1.96
C GLY A 524 -22.19 -4.31 2.45
N MET A 525 -21.25 -4.02 1.54
CA MET A 525 -19.82 -3.84 1.83
C MET A 525 -19.38 -2.36 1.74
N GLN A 526 -20.31 -1.44 1.47
CA GLN A 526 -20.01 -0.03 1.28
C GLN A 526 -19.72 0.67 2.61
N THR A 527 -18.57 1.33 2.69
CA THR A 527 -18.19 2.22 3.80
C THR A 527 -17.91 3.62 3.29
N ALA A 528 -17.65 4.55 4.21
CA ALA A 528 -17.24 5.92 3.87
C ALA A 528 -15.91 5.97 3.07
N ASN A 529 -15.10 4.91 3.12
CA ASN A 529 -13.80 4.83 2.46
C ASN A 529 -13.84 4.10 1.10
N GLY A 530 -14.97 3.50 0.72
CA GLY A 530 -15.12 2.70 -0.51
C GLY A 530 -15.80 1.37 -0.23
N ILE A 531 -15.45 0.33 -0.98
CA ILE A 531 -15.91 -1.04 -0.70
C ILE A 531 -14.88 -1.72 0.20
N GLU A 532 -15.33 -2.24 1.33
CA GLU A 532 -14.55 -3.08 2.25
C GLU A 532 -15.06 -4.50 2.14
N ASN A 533 -14.35 -5.35 1.40
CA ASN A 533 -14.74 -6.74 1.20
C ASN A 533 -14.02 -7.65 2.21
N PRO A 534 -14.72 -8.13 3.25
CA PRO A 534 -14.12 -8.99 4.27
C PRO A 534 -13.86 -10.39 3.70
N TYR A 535 -12.72 -10.98 4.08
CA TYR A 535 -12.39 -12.36 3.77
C TYR A 535 -11.53 -12.96 4.88
N VAL A 536 -11.48 -14.29 4.94
CA VAL A 536 -10.64 -15.00 5.91
C VAL A 536 -9.36 -15.47 5.23
N MET A 537 -8.22 -15.19 5.85
CA MET A 537 -6.91 -15.66 5.41
C MET A 537 -6.46 -16.81 6.31
N LEU A 538 -6.11 -17.95 5.72
CA LEU A 538 -5.45 -19.04 6.41
C LEU A 538 -3.94 -18.82 6.39
N TRP A 539 -3.30 -18.98 7.54
CA TRP A 539 -1.86 -19.00 7.73
C TRP A 539 -1.45 -20.41 8.14
N VAL A 540 -0.63 -21.05 7.30
CA VAL A 540 -0.28 -22.46 7.45
C VAL A 540 1.21 -22.61 7.69
N VAL A 541 1.56 -23.41 8.70
CA VAL A 541 2.94 -23.80 9.01
C VAL A 541 3.03 -25.32 9.04
N GLY A 542 3.86 -25.88 8.16
CA GLY A 542 4.19 -27.30 8.14
C GLY A 542 5.63 -27.55 8.53
N VAL A 543 5.90 -28.51 9.42
CA VAL A 543 7.27 -28.91 9.81
C VAL A 543 7.64 -30.23 9.14
N ARG A 544 8.84 -30.33 8.58
CA ARG A 544 9.35 -31.55 7.94
C ARG A 544 9.64 -32.67 8.93
#